data_AF-A0A357CZB0-F1
#
_entry.id   AF-A0A357CZB0-F1
#
_cell.length_a   1.000
_cell.length_b   1.000
_cell.length_c   1.000
_cell.angle_alpha   90.00
_cell.angle_beta   90.00
_cell.angle_gamma   90.00
#
_symmetry.space_group_name_H-M   'P 1'
#
loop_
_entity.id
_entity.type
_entity.pdbx_description
1 polymer ?
#
loop_
_entity_poly.entity_id
_entity_poly.type
_entity_poly.pdbx_seq_one_letter_code
_entity_poly.pdbx_strand_id
1 'polypeptide(L)'
;MLNKIKCIFADEGIDQTGVISAESFEIINPHLLPAGMRINSCIVFLVPYKTKDKNTDSFGVADFARSMDYHAFFHELYLRIIPKLNDAFCGEYFFGFCDHSPINEKLAAARAGLGI
;
A
#
# COMPACT_ATOMS: atom_id res chain seq x y z
N MET A 1 -15.59 -3.69 -9.25
CA MET A 1 -14.85 -3.67 -7.98
C MET A 1 -13.51 -2.96 -8.13
N LEU A 2 -12.54 -3.51 -8.89
CA LEU A 2 -11.22 -2.90 -9.09
C LEU A 2 -11.25 -1.45 -9.61
N ASN A 3 -12.14 -1.12 -10.55
CA ASN A 3 -12.26 0.26 -11.06
C ASN A 3 -12.60 1.28 -9.97
N LYS A 4 -13.45 0.92 -8.99
CA LYS A 4 -13.83 1.82 -7.90
C LYS A 4 -12.65 2.05 -6.95
N ILE A 5 -11.87 1.00 -6.67
CA ILE A 5 -10.63 1.09 -5.91
C ILE A 5 -9.66 2.02 -6.64
N LYS A 6 -9.43 1.80 -7.94
CA LYS A 6 -8.55 2.66 -8.75
C LYS A 6 -8.95 4.13 -8.71
N CYS A 7 -10.24 4.47 -8.76
CA CYS A 7 -10.68 5.86 -8.63
C CYS A 7 -10.31 6.47 -7.26
N ILE A 8 -10.54 5.74 -6.16
CA ILE A 8 -10.23 6.23 -4.80
C ILE A 8 -8.72 6.50 -4.66
N PHE A 9 -7.88 5.64 -5.21
CA PHE A 9 -6.43 5.81 -5.17
C PHE A 9 -5.94 6.91 -6.14
N ALA A 10 -6.56 7.05 -7.30
CA ALA A 10 -6.24 8.11 -8.25
C ALA A 10 -6.50 9.52 -7.68
N ASP A 11 -7.52 9.68 -6.83
CA ASP A 11 -7.80 10.94 -6.12
C ASP A 11 -6.66 11.34 -5.16
N GLU A 12 -5.82 10.40 -4.75
CA GLU A 12 -4.62 10.63 -3.94
C GLU A 12 -3.34 10.71 -4.80
N GLY A 13 -3.48 10.75 -6.14
CA GLY A 13 -2.36 10.76 -7.08
C GLY A 13 -1.68 9.41 -7.28
N ILE A 14 -2.34 8.30 -6.93
CA ILE A 14 -1.81 6.94 -7.04
C ILE A 14 -2.45 6.24 -8.25
N ASP A 15 -1.66 5.96 -9.28
CA ASP A 15 -2.12 5.37 -10.55
C ASP A 15 -1.79 3.87 -10.68
N GLN A 16 -0.81 3.38 -9.91
CA GLN A 16 -0.42 1.98 -9.85
C GLN A 16 -1.17 1.29 -8.71
N THR A 17 -2.24 0.57 -9.03
CA THR A 17 -3.04 -0.17 -8.05
C THR A 17 -3.53 -1.50 -8.63
N GLY A 18 -3.38 -2.56 -7.85
CA GLY A 18 -3.83 -3.91 -8.13
C GLY A 18 -4.48 -4.55 -6.90
N VAL A 19 -5.08 -5.72 -7.11
CA VAL A 19 -5.73 -6.49 -6.04
C VAL A 19 -5.37 -7.96 -6.21
N ILE A 20 -5.06 -8.62 -5.11
CA ILE A 20 -4.82 -10.07 -5.05
C ILE A 20 -5.76 -10.72 -4.03
N SER A 21 -6.13 -11.99 -4.27
CA SER A 21 -6.91 -12.78 -3.32
C SER A 21 -6.03 -13.29 -2.17
N ALA A 22 -6.66 -13.67 -1.06
CA ALA A 22 -5.98 -14.27 0.08
C ALA A 22 -5.23 -15.58 -0.27
N GLU A 23 -5.67 -16.34 -1.29
CA GLU A 23 -4.93 -17.53 -1.75
C GLU A 23 -3.55 -17.18 -2.33
N SER A 24 -3.38 -15.93 -2.77
CA SER A 24 -2.14 -15.40 -3.34
C SER A 24 -1.26 -14.74 -2.29
N PHE A 25 -1.55 -14.86 -1.00
CA PHE A 25 -0.72 -14.29 0.05
C PHE A 25 0.46 -15.19 0.36
N GLU A 26 1.61 -14.57 0.65
CA GLU A 26 2.66 -15.23 1.41
C GLU A 26 2.73 -14.52 2.77
N ILE A 27 2.29 -15.20 3.82
CA ILE A 27 2.26 -14.64 5.18
C ILE A 27 3.65 -14.81 5.81
N ILE A 28 4.25 -13.69 6.21
CA ILE A 28 5.59 -13.65 6.83
C ILE A 28 5.55 -13.19 8.29
N ASN A 29 4.53 -12.41 8.69
CA ASN A 29 4.35 -11.89 10.05
C ASN A 29 2.91 -12.13 10.53
N PRO A 30 2.52 -13.38 10.85
CA PRO A 30 1.12 -13.74 11.13
C PRO A 30 0.52 -13.00 12.33
N HIS A 31 1.35 -12.55 13.28
CA HIS A 31 0.91 -11.80 14.46
C HIS A 31 0.41 -10.38 14.15
N LEU A 32 0.69 -9.85 12.95
CA LEU A 32 0.20 -8.55 12.48
C LEU A 32 -1.18 -8.64 11.82
N LEU A 33 -1.70 -9.86 11.59
CA LEU A 33 -3.04 -10.02 11.05
C LEU A 33 -4.09 -9.52 12.05
N PRO A 34 -5.13 -8.79 11.60
CA PRO A 34 -6.21 -8.34 12.47
C PRO A 34 -6.89 -9.53 13.19
N ALA A 35 -6.81 -9.53 14.51
CA ALA A 35 -7.28 -10.63 15.34
C ALA A 35 -8.79 -10.85 15.17
N GLY A 36 -9.20 -12.11 15.04
CA GLY A 36 -10.61 -12.50 14.90
C GLY A 36 -11.24 -12.16 13.54
N MET A 37 -10.44 -11.68 12.56
CA MET A 37 -10.93 -11.36 11.23
C MET A 37 -10.36 -12.28 10.16
N ARG A 38 -11.20 -12.62 9.18
CA ARG A 38 -10.77 -13.30 7.96
C ARG A 38 -10.44 -12.26 6.89
N ILE A 39 -9.20 -12.24 6.44
CA ILE A 39 -8.77 -11.38 5.33
C ILE A 39 -9.03 -12.10 4.00
N ASN A 40 -9.76 -11.44 3.10
CA ASN A 40 -10.19 -12.03 1.82
C ASN A 40 -9.33 -11.58 0.62
N SER A 41 -8.78 -10.36 0.68
CA SER A 41 -8.01 -9.78 -0.41
C SER A 41 -7.06 -8.70 0.10
N CYS A 42 -6.09 -8.33 -0.74
CA CYS A 42 -5.16 -7.25 -0.48
C CYS A 42 -5.19 -6.29 -1.66
N ILE A 43 -5.37 -5.00 -1.38
CA ILE A 43 -5.16 -3.91 -2.34
C ILE A 43 -3.68 -3.55 -2.27
N VAL A 44 -2.98 -3.67 -3.39
CA VAL A 44 -1.56 -3.35 -3.51
C VAL A 44 -1.42 -2.12 -4.38
N PHE A 45 -0.55 -1.19 -4.01
CA PHE A 45 -0.34 0.04 -4.75
C PHE A 45 1.09 0.54 -4.61
N LEU A 46 1.55 1.34 -5.58
CA LEU A 46 2.90 1.90 -5.59
C LEU A 46 2.85 3.42 -5.45
N VAL A 47 3.73 3.96 -4.61
CA VAL A 47 3.90 5.40 -4.44
C VAL A 47 5.31 5.77 -4.94
N PRO A 48 5.43 6.57 -6.01
CA PRO A 48 6.73 7.00 -6.49
C PRO A 48 7.36 8.01 -5.52
N TYR A 49 8.58 7.72 -5.05
CA TYR A 49 9.32 8.61 -4.14
C TYR A 49 10.42 9.41 -4.84
N LYS A 50 10.74 9.09 -6.10
CA LYS A 50 11.78 9.81 -6.85
C LYS A 50 11.29 11.22 -7.18
N THR A 51 12.03 12.22 -6.71
CA THR A 51 11.77 13.62 -7.03
C THR A 51 12.50 14.01 -8.32
N LYS A 52 12.14 15.18 -8.89
CA LYS A 52 12.84 15.75 -10.05
C LYS A 52 14.24 16.27 -9.68
N ASP A 53 14.46 16.53 -8.39
CA ASP A 53 15.72 17.02 -7.88
C ASP A 53 16.72 15.86 -7.86
N LYS A 54 17.76 15.98 -8.68
CA LYS A 54 18.89 15.06 -8.60
C LYS A 54 19.67 15.39 -7.34
N ASN A 55 19.84 14.39 -6.48
CA ASN A 55 20.72 14.51 -5.33
C ASN A 55 22.16 14.71 -5.80
N THR A 56 22.70 15.92 -5.56
CA THR A 56 24.07 16.30 -5.94
C THR A 56 25.04 16.30 -4.76
N ASP A 57 24.57 16.07 -3.54
CA ASP A 57 25.43 15.98 -2.36
C ASP A 57 26.11 14.61 -2.22
N SER A 58 27.21 14.58 -1.47
CA SER A 58 28.03 13.40 -1.24
C SER A 58 27.68 12.64 0.04
N PHE A 59 26.53 12.91 0.67
CA PHE A 59 26.21 12.35 1.99
C PHE A 59 25.83 10.87 1.96
N GLY A 60 25.58 10.29 0.78
CA GLY A 60 25.29 8.86 0.62
C GLY A 60 23.94 8.40 1.16
N VAL A 61 23.06 9.32 1.57
CA VAL A 61 21.71 9.00 2.04
C VAL A 61 20.85 8.49 0.87
N ALA A 62 20.14 7.38 1.06
CA ALA A 62 19.26 6.80 0.05
C ALA A 62 18.06 7.71 -0.25
N ASP A 63 17.59 7.74 -1.51
CA ASP A 63 16.55 8.67 -1.96
C ASP A 63 15.25 8.60 -1.15
N PHE A 64 14.79 7.40 -0.80
CA PHE A 64 13.56 7.20 -0.03
C PHE A 64 13.64 7.76 1.41
N ALA A 65 14.85 7.96 1.93
CA ALA A 65 15.10 8.48 3.28
C ALA A 65 15.37 10.00 3.30
N ARG A 66 15.33 10.67 2.14
CA ARG A 66 15.58 12.12 2.02
C ARG A 66 14.30 12.95 2.01
N SER A 67 13.17 12.33 1.71
CA SER A 67 11.85 12.96 1.75
C SER A 67 11.20 12.82 3.13
N MET A 68 9.92 13.19 3.23
CA MET A 68 9.08 12.80 4.36
C MET A 68 9.24 11.30 4.67
N ASP A 69 9.31 10.96 5.95
CA ASP A 69 9.28 9.57 6.41
C ASP A 69 8.05 8.88 5.80
N TYR A 70 8.29 7.81 5.06
CA TYR A 70 7.22 7.12 4.36
C TYR A 70 6.19 6.54 5.34
N HIS A 71 6.57 6.19 6.57
CA HIS A 71 5.60 5.73 7.58
C HIS A 71 4.59 6.82 7.92
N ALA A 72 5.06 8.05 8.13
CA ALA A 72 4.19 9.20 8.39
C ALA A 72 3.30 9.48 7.16
N PHE A 73 3.87 9.41 5.95
CA PHE A 73 3.10 9.55 4.72
C PHE A 73 1.96 8.52 4.60
N PHE A 74 2.26 7.23 4.80
CA PHE A 74 1.26 6.17 4.68
C PHE A 74 0.21 6.24 5.79
N HIS A 75 0.59 6.61 7.01
CA HIS A 75 -0.37 6.86 8.09
C HIS A 75 -1.42 7.91 7.68
N GLU A 76 -0.96 9.07 7.20
CA GLU A 76 -1.84 10.15 6.74
C GLU A 76 -2.69 9.73 5.53
N LEU A 77 -2.11 8.97 4.59
CA LEU A 77 -2.84 8.41 3.46
C LEU A 77 -3.98 7.51 3.93
N TYR A 78 -3.72 6.59 4.88
CA TYR A 78 -4.73 5.66 5.39
C TYR A 78 -5.89 6.35 6.10
N LEU A 79 -5.62 7.43 6.84
CA LEU A 79 -6.66 8.27 7.44
C LEU A 79 -7.64 8.85 6.39
N ARG A 80 -7.18 9.06 5.16
CA ARG A 80 -8.01 9.57 4.05
C ARG A 80 -8.67 8.49 3.22
N ILE A 81 -7.96 7.40 2.90
CA ILE A 81 -8.47 6.39 1.96
C ILE A 81 -9.35 5.32 2.62
N ILE A 82 -9.08 4.93 3.87
CA ILE A 82 -9.84 3.87 4.54
C ILE A 82 -11.32 4.27 4.71
N PRO A 83 -11.66 5.50 5.14
CA PRO A 83 -13.07 5.92 5.18
C PRO A 83 -13.75 5.85 3.81
N LYS A 84 -13.08 6.32 2.75
CA LYS A 84 -13.59 6.25 1.37
C LYS A 84 -13.83 4.80 0.92
N LEU A 85 -12.95 3.88 1.32
CA LEU A 85 -13.10 2.45 1.04
C LEU A 85 -14.26 1.83 1.82
N ASN A 86 -14.39 2.13 3.12
CA ASN A 86 -15.52 1.66 3.94
C ASN A 86 -16.86 2.14 3.38
N ASP A 87 -16.96 3.42 2.98
CA ASP A 87 -18.16 3.98 2.36
C ASP A 87 -18.44 3.34 0.99
N ALA A 88 -17.38 3.06 0.23
CA ALA A 88 -17.49 2.44 -1.08
C ALA A 88 -17.90 0.96 -1.03
N PHE A 89 -17.56 0.26 0.05
CA PHE A 89 -17.73 -1.18 0.24
C PHE A 89 -18.36 -1.44 1.61
N CYS A 90 -19.64 -1.08 1.74
CA CYS A 90 -20.38 -1.19 2.99
C CYS A 90 -20.32 -2.62 3.56
N GLY A 91 -19.91 -2.73 4.82
CA GLY A 91 -19.77 -4.01 5.55
C GLY A 91 -18.40 -4.66 5.44
N GLU A 92 -17.50 -4.12 4.61
CA GLU A 92 -16.10 -4.53 4.54
C GLU A 92 -15.23 -3.73 5.52
N TYR A 93 -14.10 -4.30 5.90
CA TYR A 93 -13.11 -3.67 6.77
C TYR A 93 -11.76 -3.59 6.06
N PHE A 94 -11.09 -2.45 6.16
CA PHE A 94 -9.78 -2.22 5.55
C PHE A 94 -8.72 -1.89 6.60
N PHE A 95 -7.52 -2.40 6.37
CA PHE A 95 -6.34 -2.24 7.23
C PHE A 95 -5.17 -1.79 6.37
N GLY A 96 -4.48 -0.73 6.78
CA GLY A 96 -3.31 -0.20 6.08
C GLY A 96 -2.01 -0.79 6.63
N PHE A 97 -1.10 -1.18 5.74
CA PHE A 97 0.25 -1.64 6.09
C PHE A 97 1.26 -1.15 5.05
N CYS A 98 2.45 -0.79 5.52
CA CYS A 98 3.61 -0.44 4.69
C CYS A 98 4.89 -0.83 5.42
N ASP A 99 5.87 -1.44 4.72
CA ASP A 99 7.18 -1.90 5.24
C ASP A 99 7.09 -3.00 6.32
N HIS A 100 6.25 -2.81 7.32
CA HIS A 100 5.93 -3.74 8.38
C HIS A 100 4.52 -4.30 8.22
N SER A 101 4.38 -5.40 7.49
CA SER A 101 3.08 -6.00 7.14
C SER A 101 3.03 -7.51 7.38
N PRO A 102 1.82 -8.10 7.48
CA PRO A 102 1.65 -9.52 7.69
C PRO A 102 2.10 -10.38 6.50
N ILE A 103 2.15 -9.80 5.29
CA ILE A 103 2.44 -10.51 4.04
C ILE A 103 3.72 -10.00 3.36
N ASN A 104 4.29 -10.80 2.47
CA ASN A 104 5.41 -10.35 1.64
C ASN A 104 4.94 -9.32 0.60
N GLU A 105 5.15 -8.03 0.88
CA GLU A 105 4.70 -6.91 0.04
C GLU A 105 5.27 -6.95 -1.38
N LYS A 106 6.55 -7.33 -1.51
CA LYS A 106 7.21 -7.42 -2.83
C LYS A 106 6.56 -8.48 -3.69
N LEU A 107 6.32 -9.66 -3.11
CA LEU A 107 5.66 -10.75 -3.81
C LEU A 107 4.18 -10.43 -4.09
N ALA A 108 3.50 -9.75 -3.16
CA ALA A 108 2.14 -9.26 -3.39
C ALA A 108 2.07 -8.26 -4.55
N ALA A 109 3.04 -7.33 -4.65
CA ALA A 109 3.13 -6.38 -5.75
C ALA A 109 3.39 -7.07 -7.10
N ALA A 110 4.29 -8.05 -7.15
CA ALA A 110 4.53 -8.85 -8.34
C ALA A 110 3.26 -9.62 -8.77
N ARG A 111 2.59 -10.29 -7.82
CA ARG A 111 1.33 -11.02 -8.06
C ARG A 111 0.17 -10.10 -8.47
N ALA A 112 0.20 -8.84 -8.05
CA ALA A 112 -0.75 -7.80 -8.45
C ALA A 112 -0.46 -7.19 -9.83
N GLY A 113 0.64 -7.60 -10.48
CA GLY A 113 1.05 -7.07 -11.78
C GLY A 113 1.70 -5.68 -11.73
N LEU A 114 2.20 -5.27 -10.56
CA LEU A 114 2.82 -3.96 -10.33
C LEU A 114 4.35 -3.99 -10.41
N GLY A 115 4.94 -5.17 -10.57
CA GLY A 115 6.39 -5.37 -10.64
C GLY A 115 6.73 -6.76 -11.19
N ILE A 116 8.03 -7.01 -11.34
CA ILE A 116 8.59 -8.31 -11.77
C ILE A 116 9.25 -8.98 -10.57
#